data_AF-A0A9E0BC21-F1
#
_entry.id   AF-A0A9E0BC21-F1
#
_cell.length_a   1.000
_cell.length_b   1.000
_cell.length_c   1.000
_cell.angle_alpha   90.00
_cell.angle_beta   90.00
_cell.angle_gamma   90.00
#
_symmetry.space_group_name_H-M   'P 1'
#
loop_
_entity.id
_entity.type
_entity.pdbx_description
1 polymer ?
#
loop_
_entity_poly.entity_id
_entity_poly.type
_entity_poly.pdbx_seq_one_letter_code
_entity_poly.pdbx_strand_id
1 'polypeptide(L)'
;MPESRVSIVTSREDEMLFLFDSILNTSGFWKNIEAKRKKLKKTKQHFRILIKPDIDFFVLNSSTCIQPALVEYLIDTLVEKGFVNCVIAGSDNSTDFYLENRDVNILADLVGYKYITPGNHPYDIINLSENLSPANFDSNCVLKNEMLSADWLEADFRIIVSKNKTDEEFYYSLCLNSLIDILPEKAKHFHYYFKYKPDEVALALYNRNEVDFCIIDAFESNHGSLGALHQNPIETKTFIAGNHVLLTDWAAALKMGLDPYASSMNSYALKNAGLPENYKLTGDLSIYPEWKNVSLTFSESVKARNINPVMRQLSQAWLQEIDTDIFPFKNIADSQVNKILSPIIKNIDEHPLAYSALIFLNYSLGNIQKIIESWQILYDKEKVFRKDTDLGFDPAEFSSKNYQDVVNYIKPLAQIVEHIEPDANGLKWRYIDDSVLFEYTRTLPYNFSAFIAKVDIAQSVQFMFDNIG
;
A
#
# COMPACT_ATOMS: atom_id res chain seq x y z
N MET A 1 -22.85 -17.71 3.68
CA MET A 1 -21.43 -17.54 4.08
C MET A 1 -21.37 -17.44 5.60
N PRO A 2 -20.27 -17.81 6.27
CA PRO A 2 -20.14 -17.51 7.69
C PRO A 2 -20.34 -16.01 7.94
N GLU A 3 -21.09 -15.65 8.99
CA GLU A 3 -21.24 -14.28 9.48
C GLU A 3 -19.86 -13.62 9.64
N SER A 4 -19.67 -12.41 9.10
CA SER A 4 -18.44 -11.65 9.32
C SER A 4 -18.42 -11.14 10.75
N ARG A 5 -17.32 -11.39 11.47
CA ARG A 5 -17.20 -11.05 12.89
C ARG A 5 -15.89 -10.34 13.14
N VAL A 6 -15.97 -9.25 13.90
CA VAL A 6 -14.82 -8.57 14.50
C VAL A 6 -15.07 -8.43 15.99
N SER A 7 -14.06 -8.76 16.77
CA SER A 7 -14.05 -8.59 18.22
C SER A 7 -12.93 -7.65 18.63
N ILE A 8 -13.19 -6.90 19.70
CA ILE A 8 -12.24 -6.04 20.38
C ILE A 8 -12.22 -6.50 21.83
N VAL A 9 -11.03 -6.79 22.36
CA VAL A 9 -10.86 -7.10 23.77
C VAL A 9 -9.81 -6.17 24.34
N THR A 10 -10.14 -5.51 25.46
CA THR A 10 -9.27 -4.57 26.16
C THR A 10 -9.17 -5.01 27.62
N SER A 11 -7.98 -4.94 28.20
CA SER A 11 -7.75 -5.20 29.63
C SER A 11 -7.12 -4.00 30.33
N ARG A 12 -7.33 -3.90 31.65
CA ARG A 12 -6.57 -2.98 32.51
C ARG A 12 -5.30 -3.64 33.07
N GLU A 13 -5.31 -4.97 33.14
CA GLU A 13 -4.24 -5.79 33.68
C GLU A 13 -3.22 -6.15 32.58
N ASP A 14 -1.98 -6.39 32.97
CA ASP A 14 -0.88 -6.71 32.06
C ASP A 14 -0.82 -8.23 31.79
N GLU A 15 -1.88 -8.73 31.16
CA GLU A 15 -2.03 -10.16 30.85
C GLU A 15 -2.16 -10.38 29.33
N MET A 16 -1.12 -10.03 28.58
CA MET A 16 -1.12 -10.06 27.11
C MET A 16 -1.59 -11.40 26.52
N LEU A 17 -1.03 -12.53 26.98
CA LEU A 17 -1.36 -13.86 26.43
C LEU A 17 -2.80 -14.29 26.75
N PHE A 18 -3.29 -13.99 27.95
CA PHE A 18 -4.69 -14.24 28.31
C PHE A 18 -5.65 -13.40 27.45
N LEU A 19 -5.30 -12.13 27.23
CA LEU A 19 -6.08 -11.25 26.36
C LEU A 19 -6.07 -11.77 24.92
N PHE A 20 -4.93 -12.30 24.47
CA PHE A 20 -4.78 -12.91 23.16
C PHE A 20 -5.66 -14.16 22.99
N ASP A 21 -5.70 -15.05 23.98
CA ASP A 21 -6.63 -16.18 24.01
C ASP A 21 -8.09 -15.72 23.94
N SER A 22 -8.43 -14.68 24.70
CA SER A 22 -9.78 -14.11 24.73
C SER A 22 -10.19 -13.58 23.35
N ILE A 23 -9.30 -12.87 22.65
CA ILE A 23 -9.61 -12.36 21.31
C ILE A 23 -9.78 -13.50 20.29
N LEU A 24 -8.95 -14.56 20.31
CA LEU A 24 -9.10 -15.72 19.43
C LEU A 24 -10.46 -16.44 19.66
N ASN A 25 -10.87 -16.56 20.92
CA ASN A 25 -12.14 -17.22 21.26
C ASN A 25 -13.37 -16.38 20.85
N THR A 26 -13.34 -15.07 21.09
CA THR A 26 -14.50 -14.20 20.87
C THR A 26 -14.69 -13.80 19.41
N SER A 27 -13.60 -13.64 18.65
CA SER A 27 -13.59 -13.28 17.22
C SER A 27 -14.10 -14.39 16.29
N GLY A 28 -14.24 -15.61 16.80
CA GLY A 28 -14.67 -16.76 16.00
C GLY A 28 -13.56 -17.42 15.19
N PHE A 29 -12.29 -17.14 15.52
CA PHE A 29 -11.10 -17.74 14.89
C PHE A 29 -11.24 -19.26 14.71
N TRP A 30 -11.48 -19.97 15.81
CA TRP A 30 -11.59 -21.44 15.83
C TRP A 30 -12.71 -21.97 14.95
N LYS A 31 -13.83 -21.26 14.88
CA LYS A 31 -14.96 -21.64 14.02
C LYS A 31 -14.59 -21.45 12.54
N ASN A 32 -13.88 -20.36 12.20
CA ASN A 32 -13.49 -20.06 10.84
C ASN A 32 -12.46 -21.06 10.31
N ILE A 33 -11.37 -21.29 11.04
CA ILE A 33 -10.32 -22.21 10.62
C ILE A 33 -10.85 -23.64 10.43
N GLU A 34 -11.71 -24.11 11.34
CA GLU A 34 -12.30 -25.44 11.24
C GLU A 34 -13.33 -25.53 10.10
N ALA A 35 -14.07 -24.45 9.82
CA ALA A 35 -14.97 -24.39 8.68
C ALA A 35 -14.21 -24.43 7.34
N LYS A 36 -13.12 -23.67 7.21
CA LYS A 36 -12.24 -23.70 6.04
C LYS A 36 -11.62 -25.08 5.85
N ARG A 37 -11.07 -25.68 6.91
CA ARG A 37 -10.51 -27.04 6.89
C ARG A 37 -11.52 -28.08 6.42
N LYS A 38 -12.74 -28.06 6.96
CA LYS A 38 -13.82 -28.96 6.54
C LYS A 38 -14.20 -28.75 5.07
N LYS A 39 -14.27 -27.50 4.61
CA LYS A 39 -14.55 -27.16 3.20
C LYS A 39 -13.48 -27.73 2.26
N LEU A 40 -12.20 -27.65 2.65
CA LEU A 40 -11.07 -28.18 1.88
C LEU A 40 -10.87 -29.69 2.04
N LYS A 41 -11.62 -30.35 2.95
CA LYS A 41 -11.54 -31.79 3.24
C LYS A 41 -10.12 -32.28 3.62
N LYS A 42 -9.30 -31.40 4.19
CA LYS A 42 -7.95 -31.73 4.67
C LYS A 42 -7.96 -32.14 6.14
N THR A 43 -7.06 -33.02 6.56
CA THR A 43 -6.82 -33.26 8.00
C THR A 43 -6.08 -32.07 8.60
N LYS A 44 -6.17 -31.87 9.92
CA LYS A 44 -5.46 -30.74 10.57
C LYS A 44 -3.94 -30.78 10.37
N GLN A 45 -3.38 -31.98 10.24
CA GLN A 45 -1.95 -32.18 10.00
C GLN A 45 -1.49 -31.73 8.60
N HIS A 46 -2.34 -31.86 7.60
CA HIS A 46 -2.04 -31.46 6.21
C HIS A 46 -2.64 -30.09 5.85
N PHE A 47 -3.17 -29.37 6.83
CA PHE A 47 -3.80 -28.07 6.64
C PHE A 47 -2.77 -26.98 6.89
N ARG A 48 -2.29 -26.34 5.82
CA ARG A 48 -1.19 -25.37 5.87
C ARG A 48 -1.71 -23.99 6.29
N ILE A 49 -1.18 -23.48 7.40
CA ILE A 49 -1.49 -22.15 7.92
C ILE A 49 -0.29 -21.24 7.66
N LEU A 50 -0.52 -20.12 6.98
CA LEU A 50 0.48 -19.09 6.76
C LEU A 50 0.14 -17.86 7.60
N ILE A 51 1.10 -17.41 8.39
CA ILE A 51 1.00 -16.23 9.25
C ILE A 51 1.93 -15.16 8.66
N LYS A 52 1.39 -14.02 8.24
CA LYS A 52 2.20 -12.83 7.88
C LYS A 52 2.08 -11.82 9.01
N PRO A 53 3.07 -11.75 9.91
CA PRO A 53 3.21 -10.65 10.85
C PRO A 53 3.94 -9.45 10.23
N ASP A 54 3.70 -8.26 10.76
CA ASP A 54 4.56 -7.11 10.51
C ASP A 54 5.89 -7.29 11.26
N ILE A 55 6.87 -7.89 10.58
CA ILE A 55 8.23 -8.12 11.11
C ILE A 55 9.18 -6.95 10.87
N ASP A 56 8.75 -5.94 10.13
CA ASP A 56 9.60 -4.82 9.76
C ASP A 56 9.83 -3.87 10.96
N PHE A 57 11.08 -3.73 11.38
CA PHE A 57 11.52 -2.83 12.44
C PHE A 57 12.86 -2.18 12.08
N PHE A 58 13.15 -1.06 12.74
CA PHE A 58 14.39 -0.30 12.52
C PHE A 58 15.17 -0.03 13.80
N VAL A 59 14.57 -0.29 14.96
CA VAL A 59 15.17 -0.17 16.29
C VAL A 59 14.78 -1.41 17.08
N LEU A 60 15.70 -2.02 17.83
CA LEU A 60 15.37 -3.21 18.63
C LEU A 60 14.21 -2.94 19.60
N ASN A 61 13.41 -3.99 19.83
CA ASN A 61 12.24 -3.95 20.71
C ASN A 61 11.24 -2.84 20.35
N SER A 62 11.05 -2.61 19.04
CA SER A 62 10.15 -1.56 18.57
C SER A 62 8.68 -1.88 18.77
N SER A 63 7.94 -0.84 19.16
CA SER A 63 6.47 -0.81 19.12
C SER A 63 5.91 -0.74 17.69
N THR A 64 6.75 -0.68 16.65
CA THR A 64 6.32 -0.60 15.24
C THR A 64 6.17 -1.96 14.55
N CYS A 65 6.61 -3.04 15.19
CA CYS A 65 6.54 -4.42 14.71
C CYS A 65 5.78 -5.32 15.70
N ILE A 66 5.47 -6.54 15.25
CA ILE A 66 4.87 -7.58 16.09
C ILE A 66 5.93 -8.24 16.95
N GLN A 67 5.63 -8.44 18.23
CA GLN A 67 6.49 -9.21 19.12
C GLN A 67 6.48 -10.70 18.74
N PRO A 68 7.64 -11.35 18.53
CA PRO A 68 7.71 -12.77 18.15
C PRO A 68 6.97 -13.70 19.12
N ALA A 69 7.00 -13.38 20.41
CA ALA A 69 6.32 -14.15 21.45
C ALA A 69 4.82 -14.31 21.19
N LEU A 70 4.15 -13.31 20.60
CA LEU A 70 2.73 -13.37 20.26
C LEU A 70 2.46 -14.38 19.13
N VAL A 71 3.33 -14.39 18.12
CA VAL A 71 3.21 -15.27 16.96
C VAL A 71 3.59 -16.71 17.32
N GLU A 72 4.66 -16.90 18.09
CA GLU A 72 5.05 -18.23 18.60
C GLU A 72 3.98 -18.81 19.51
N TYR A 73 3.34 -17.98 20.35
CA TYR A 73 2.21 -18.40 21.17
C TYR A 73 1.00 -18.83 20.32
N LEU A 74 0.68 -18.08 19.25
CA LEU A 74 -0.36 -18.48 18.29
C LEU A 74 -0.05 -19.85 17.66
N ILE A 75 1.21 -20.10 17.28
CA ILE A 75 1.65 -21.38 16.73
C ILE A 75 1.47 -22.50 17.77
N ASP A 76 1.89 -22.28 19.01
CA ASP A 76 1.68 -23.24 20.11
C ASP A 76 0.19 -23.58 20.28
N THR A 77 -0.68 -22.57 20.33
CA THR A 77 -2.12 -22.79 20.46
C THR A 77 -2.72 -23.54 19.26
N LEU A 78 -2.23 -23.28 18.04
CA LEU A 78 -2.64 -23.98 16.83
C LEU A 78 -2.21 -25.46 16.86
N VAL A 79 -0.97 -25.73 17.27
CA VAL A 79 -0.41 -27.09 17.36
C VAL A 79 -1.13 -27.91 18.43
N GLU A 80 -1.43 -27.33 19.59
CA GLU A 80 -2.22 -27.96 20.65
C GLU A 80 -3.63 -28.35 20.16
N LYS A 81 -4.20 -27.57 19.24
CA LYS A 81 -5.48 -27.90 18.58
C LYS A 81 -5.32 -28.88 17.41
N GLY A 82 -4.10 -29.30 17.10
CA GLY A 82 -3.74 -30.31 16.09
C GLY A 82 -3.35 -29.75 14.72
N PHE A 83 -3.25 -28.42 14.56
CA PHE A 83 -2.78 -27.78 13.34
C PHE A 83 -1.26 -27.61 13.39
N VAL A 84 -0.53 -28.58 12.85
CA VAL A 84 0.93 -28.66 13.02
C VAL A 84 1.74 -28.01 11.87
N ASN A 85 1.08 -27.67 10.76
CA ASN A 85 1.73 -27.09 9.59
C ASN A 85 1.53 -25.58 9.58
N CYS A 86 2.33 -24.88 10.39
CA CYS A 86 2.32 -23.42 10.49
C CYS A 86 3.63 -22.86 9.95
N VAL A 87 3.55 -21.82 9.12
CA VAL A 87 4.71 -21.08 8.61
C VAL A 87 4.53 -19.59 8.82
N ILE A 88 5.63 -18.89 9.10
CA ILE A 88 5.67 -17.43 9.16
C ILE A 88 6.18 -16.92 7.82
N ALA A 89 5.60 -15.82 7.34
CA ALA A 89 5.96 -15.23 6.06
C ALA A 89 6.40 -13.77 6.23
N GLY A 90 7.50 -13.41 5.59
CA GLY A 90 7.96 -12.04 5.38
C GLY A 90 8.19 -11.75 3.90
N SER A 91 8.54 -10.52 3.55
CA SER A 91 8.85 -10.13 2.17
C SER A 91 9.99 -9.12 2.14
N ASP A 92 10.76 -9.12 1.07
CA ASP A 92 11.71 -8.07 0.79
C ASP A 92 10.99 -6.74 0.62
N ASN A 93 11.63 -5.64 0.96
CA ASN A 93 11.03 -4.33 0.77
C ASN A 93 12.08 -3.27 0.37
N SER A 94 11.63 -2.05 0.14
CA SER A 94 12.50 -0.99 -0.40
C SER A 94 13.59 -0.52 0.56
N THR A 95 13.54 -0.92 1.83
CA THR A 95 14.54 -0.51 2.83
C THR A 95 15.91 -1.13 2.57
N ASP A 96 15.95 -2.29 1.91
CA ASP A 96 17.21 -2.92 1.51
C ASP A 96 17.99 -2.08 0.47
N PHE A 97 17.37 -1.09 -0.20
CA PHE A 97 18.16 -0.21 -1.07
C PHE A 97 19.11 0.72 -0.30
N TYR A 98 18.86 0.98 0.99
CA TYR A 98 19.64 1.94 1.76
C TYR A 98 20.14 1.40 3.11
N LEU A 99 19.66 0.27 3.60
CA LEU A 99 20.14 -0.41 4.81
C LEU A 99 20.64 -1.81 4.51
N GLU A 100 21.68 -2.23 5.24
CA GLU A 100 22.10 -3.64 5.31
C GLU A 100 21.22 -4.44 6.29
N ASN A 101 21.37 -5.77 6.27
CA ASN A 101 20.68 -6.70 7.18
C ASN A 101 19.15 -6.67 7.07
N ARG A 102 18.63 -6.48 5.85
CA ARG A 102 17.18 -6.35 5.58
C ARG A 102 16.54 -7.58 4.96
N ASP A 103 17.31 -8.65 4.75
CA ASP A 103 16.78 -9.93 4.29
C ASP A 103 15.81 -10.51 5.32
N VAL A 104 14.74 -11.18 4.86
CA VAL A 104 13.64 -11.68 5.72
C VAL A 104 14.13 -12.55 6.88
N ASN A 105 15.05 -13.48 6.62
CA ASN A 105 15.58 -14.37 7.65
C ASN A 105 16.46 -13.62 8.66
N ILE A 106 17.24 -12.64 8.19
CA ILE A 106 18.07 -11.81 9.06
C ILE A 106 17.18 -10.95 9.97
N LEU A 107 16.13 -10.34 9.42
CA LEU A 107 15.15 -9.58 10.21
C LEU A 107 14.46 -10.46 11.25
N ALA A 108 14.10 -11.69 10.88
CA ALA A 108 13.48 -12.62 11.80
C ALA A 108 14.40 -12.99 12.98
N ASP A 109 15.68 -13.24 12.71
CA ASP A 109 16.68 -13.51 13.75
C ASP A 109 16.85 -12.30 14.68
N LEU A 110 16.99 -11.11 14.10
CA LEU A 110 17.24 -9.88 14.85
C LEU A 110 16.04 -9.44 15.70
N VAL A 111 14.80 -9.65 15.23
CA VAL A 111 13.60 -9.35 16.04
C VAL A 111 13.40 -10.38 17.16
N GLY A 112 13.98 -11.58 17.03
CA GLY A 112 14.04 -12.59 18.09
C GLY A 112 13.19 -13.85 17.86
N TYR A 113 12.84 -14.18 16.61
CA TYR A 113 12.27 -15.49 16.30
C TYR A 113 13.31 -16.60 16.52
N LYS A 114 12.86 -17.74 17.07
CA LYS A 114 13.75 -18.86 17.43
C LYS A 114 13.63 -20.07 16.51
N TYR A 115 12.71 -20.07 15.55
CA TYR A 115 12.35 -21.22 14.69
C TYR A 115 11.85 -22.45 15.46
N ILE A 116 11.71 -22.32 16.77
CA ILE A 116 11.10 -23.27 17.68
C ILE A 116 10.38 -22.47 18.75
N THR A 117 9.10 -22.73 18.93
CA THR A 117 8.29 -22.05 19.94
C THR A 117 8.69 -22.46 21.36
N PRO A 118 8.27 -21.71 22.41
CA PRO A 118 8.42 -22.13 23.79
C PRO A 118 7.78 -23.50 24.11
N GLY A 119 6.70 -23.86 23.42
CA GLY A 119 6.08 -25.19 23.44
C GLY A 119 6.89 -26.30 22.75
N ASN A 120 8.11 -26.01 22.26
CA ASN A 120 9.00 -26.94 21.56
C ASN A 120 8.43 -27.42 20.21
N HIS A 121 7.74 -26.53 19.49
CA HIS A 121 7.22 -26.79 18.15
C HIS A 121 8.05 -26.05 17.10
N PRO A 122 8.69 -26.76 16.14
CA PRO A 122 9.44 -26.11 15.09
C PRO A 122 8.51 -25.42 14.08
N TYR A 123 8.97 -24.33 13.50
CA TYR A 123 8.29 -23.62 12.41
C TYR A 123 9.32 -22.99 11.47
N ASP A 124 8.89 -22.78 10.23
CA ASP A 124 9.73 -22.14 9.20
C ASP A 124 9.31 -20.68 8.99
N ILE A 125 10.27 -19.88 8.52
CA ILE A 125 10.06 -18.51 8.05
C ILE A 125 10.39 -18.49 6.55
N ILE A 126 9.48 -17.95 5.74
CA ILE A 126 9.60 -17.93 4.28
C ILE A 126 9.59 -16.51 3.73
N ASN A 127 10.27 -16.30 2.59
CA ASN A 127 10.27 -15.05 1.85
C ASN A 127 9.22 -15.10 0.72
N LEU A 128 8.20 -14.24 0.79
CA LEU A 128 7.15 -14.13 -0.22
C LEU A 128 7.62 -13.47 -1.53
N SER A 129 8.86 -12.98 -1.57
CA SER A 129 9.51 -12.46 -2.78
C SER A 129 10.13 -13.58 -3.61
N GLU A 130 10.12 -14.81 -3.09
CA GLU A 130 10.67 -16.01 -3.72
C GLU A 130 9.55 -16.98 -4.12
N ASN A 131 9.92 -18.01 -4.91
CA ASN A 131 9.00 -19.07 -5.35
C ASN A 131 7.73 -18.54 -6.03
N LEU A 132 7.91 -17.66 -7.01
CA LEU A 132 6.81 -16.93 -7.63
C LEU A 132 5.98 -17.80 -8.58
N SER A 133 4.67 -17.60 -8.53
CA SER A 133 3.69 -18.24 -9.42
C SER A 133 2.66 -17.23 -9.93
N PRO A 134 2.06 -17.47 -11.11
CA PRO A 134 1.00 -16.60 -11.64
C PRO A 134 -0.13 -16.50 -10.64
N ALA A 135 -0.41 -15.28 -10.18
CA ALA A 135 -1.53 -15.05 -9.29
C ALA A 135 -2.85 -15.28 -10.06
N ASN A 136 -2.96 -14.87 -11.32
CA ASN A 136 -4.23 -14.82 -12.06
C ASN A 136 -5.17 -13.78 -11.42
N PHE A 137 -4.72 -12.53 -11.33
CA PHE A 137 -5.61 -11.40 -11.06
C PHE A 137 -6.57 -11.20 -12.25
N ASP A 138 -7.68 -10.50 -12.02
CA ASP A 138 -8.62 -10.11 -13.08
C ASP A 138 -7.88 -9.33 -14.19
N SER A 139 -8.23 -9.55 -15.45
CA SER A 139 -7.60 -8.87 -16.61
C SER A 139 -7.74 -7.36 -16.59
N ASN A 140 -8.75 -6.83 -15.88
CA ASN A 140 -9.00 -5.39 -15.75
C ASN A 140 -8.30 -4.78 -14.51
N CYS A 141 -7.58 -5.59 -13.75
CA CYS A 141 -6.89 -5.18 -12.54
C CYS A 141 -5.48 -4.63 -12.81
N VAL A 142 -5.03 -3.66 -12.02
CA VAL A 142 -3.66 -3.13 -12.09
C VAL A 142 -2.57 -4.19 -11.86
N LEU A 143 -2.91 -5.27 -11.15
CA LEU A 143 -2.01 -6.38 -10.86
C LEU A 143 -2.16 -7.56 -11.84
N LYS A 144 -2.83 -7.41 -13.00
CA LYS A 144 -3.15 -8.52 -13.93
C LYS A 144 -1.95 -9.40 -14.33
N ASN A 145 -0.76 -8.81 -14.44
CA ASN A 145 0.48 -9.47 -14.82
C ASN A 145 1.41 -9.78 -13.64
N GLU A 146 1.00 -9.44 -12.42
CA GLU A 146 1.82 -9.61 -11.23
C GLU A 146 1.77 -11.06 -10.74
N MET A 147 2.89 -11.50 -10.15
CA MET A 147 3.03 -12.81 -9.54
C MET A 147 2.94 -12.70 -8.02
N LEU A 148 2.61 -13.82 -7.38
CA LEU A 148 2.67 -13.97 -5.92
C LEU A 148 3.46 -15.23 -5.58
N SER A 149 4.02 -15.29 -4.38
CA SER A 149 4.65 -16.53 -3.89
C SER A 149 3.64 -17.69 -3.92
N ALA A 150 4.07 -18.83 -4.45
CA ALA A 150 3.30 -20.06 -4.44
C ALA A 150 2.93 -20.46 -3.00
N ASP A 151 3.79 -20.17 -2.02
CA ASP A 151 3.51 -20.44 -0.61
C ASP A 151 2.31 -19.65 -0.08
N TRP A 152 2.16 -18.41 -0.54
CA TRP A 152 0.96 -17.62 -0.28
C TRP A 152 -0.26 -18.21 -1.01
N LEU A 153 -0.14 -18.52 -2.30
CA LEU A 153 -1.25 -19.03 -3.12
C LEU A 153 -1.76 -20.40 -2.63
N GLU A 154 -0.88 -21.27 -2.16
CA GLU A 154 -1.18 -22.65 -1.76
C GLU A 154 -1.57 -22.80 -0.28
N ALA A 155 -1.43 -21.73 0.53
CA ALA A 155 -1.86 -21.75 1.92
C ALA A 155 -3.36 -22.07 2.04
N ASP A 156 -3.71 -22.97 2.96
CA ASP A 156 -5.09 -23.36 3.22
C ASP A 156 -5.82 -22.33 4.10
N PHE A 157 -5.07 -21.62 4.93
CA PHE A 157 -5.55 -20.55 5.81
C PHE A 157 -4.50 -19.46 5.97
N ARG A 158 -4.87 -18.20 5.72
CA ARG A 158 -3.96 -17.05 5.80
C ARG A 158 -4.35 -16.11 6.93
N ILE A 159 -3.38 -15.81 7.79
CA ILE A 159 -3.52 -14.92 8.94
C ILE A 159 -2.63 -13.70 8.72
N ILE A 160 -3.21 -12.51 8.73
CA ILE A 160 -2.47 -11.24 8.76
C ILE A 160 -2.41 -10.77 10.22
N VAL A 161 -1.21 -10.47 10.70
CA VAL A 161 -0.99 -9.90 12.04
C VAL A 161 -0.32 -8.53 11.87
N SER A 162 -1.13 -7.48 11.98
CA SER A 162 -0.67 -6.10 11.77
C SER A 162 -0.45 -5.36 13.08
N LYS A 163 0.51 -4.45 13.10
CA LYS A 163 0.70 -3.55 14.24
C LYS A 163 -0.28 -2.38 14.18
N ASN A 164 -0.87 -2.00 15.31
CA ASN A 164 -1.74 -0.82 15.39
C ASN A 164 -0.89 0.46 15.38
N LYS A 165 -0.77 1.08 14.20
CA LYS A 165 0.03 2.30 14.06
C LYS A 165 -0.55 3.35 13.13
N THR A 166 -0.23 4.60 13.44
CA THR A 166 -0.42 5.74 12.51
C THR A 166 0.55 5.65 11.33
N ASP A 167 0.16 6.24 10.20
CA ASP A 167 0.95 6.33 8.98
C ASP A 167 0.88 7.77 8.44
N GLU A 168 2.02 8.38 8.14
CA GLU A 168 2.07 9.79 7.77
C GLU A 168 1.37 10.13 6.45
N GLU A 169 1.26 9.17 5.52
CA GLU A 169 0.64 9.36 4.20
C GLU A 169 -0.83 8.92 4.24
N PHE A 170 -1.13 7.81 4.90
CA PHE A 170 -2.43 7.15 4.89
C PHE A 170 -3.21 7.27 6.21
N TYR A 171 -2.74 8.08 7.16
CA TYR A 171 -3.24 8.26 8.53
C TYR A 171 -3.02 7.07 9.46
N TYR A 172 -3.23 5.84 8.95
CA TYR A 172 -2.99 4.60 9.68
C TYR A 172 -2.52 3.49 8.73
N SER A 173 -1.74 2.56 9.29
CA SER A 173 -1.28 1.34 8.61
C SER A 173 -1.78 0.13 9.42
N LEU A 174 -2.68 -0.66 8.83
CA LEU A 174 -3.31 -1.83 9.44
C LEU A 174 -3.33 -3.01 8.45
N CYS A 175 -4.33 -3.90 8.49
CA CYS A 175 -4.33 -5.14 7.74
C CYS A 175 -4.38 -4.95 6.23
N LEU A 176 -5.17 -4.00 5.71
CA LEU A 176 -5.22 -3.74 4.27
C LEU A 176 -3.88 -3.22 3.74
N ASN A 177 -3.22 -2.33 4.47
CA ASN A 177 -1.89 -1.83 4.12
C ASN A 177 -0.84 -2.95 4.14
N SER A 178 -0.86 -3.79 5.20
CA SER A 178 0.01 -4.96 5.34
C SER A 178 -0.13 -5.99 4.21
N LEU A 179 -1.19 -5.94 3.38
CA LEU A 179 -1.32 -6.81 2.21
C LEU A 179 -0.38 -6.43 1.08
N ILE A 180 -0.02 -5.15 0.93
CA ILE A 180 0.94 -4.74 -0.13
C ILE A 180 2.29 -5.44 0.07
N ASP A 181 2.61 -5.80 1.32
CA ASP A 181 3.83 -6.53 1.63
C ASP A 181 3.86 -7.95 1.06
N ILE A 182 2.74 -8.57 0.67
CA ILE A 182 2.80 -9.93 0.10
C ILE A 182 3.34 -9.95 -1.34
N LEU A 183 3.44 -8.79 -1.98
CA LEU A 183 3.89 -8.66 -3.37
C LEU A 183 5.41 -8.83 -3.49
N PRO A 184 5.94 -9.38 -4.59
CA PRO A 184 7.32 -9.86 -4.60
C PRO A 184 8.38 -8.81 -4.92
N GLU A 185 8.01 -7.69 -5.53
CA GLU A 185 8.99 -6.70 -6.00
C GLU A 185 9.66 -5.97 -4.84
N LYS A 186 10.99 -6.07 -4.77
CA LYS A 186 11.82 -5.43 -3.75
C LYS A 186 11.64 -3.90 -3.70
N ALA A 187 11.55 -3.25 -4.86
CA ALA A 187 11.30 -1.82 -4.97
C ALA A 187 9.81 -1.47 -4.80
N LYS A 188 9.14 -2.00 -3.77
CA LYS A 188 7.71 -1.82 -3.50
C LYS A 188 7.20 -0.39 -3.65
N HIS A 189 7.92 0.60 -3.12
CA HIS A 189 7.49 2.00 -3.25
C HIS A 189 7.47 2.49 -4.69
N PHE A 190 8.42 2.04 -5.51
CA PHE A 190 8.42 2.35 -6.94
C PHE A 190 7.29 1.60 -7.65
N HIS A 191 7.17 0.28 -7.47
CA HIS A 191 6.22 -0.54 -8.22
C HIS A 191 4.76 -0.31 -7.76
N TYR A 192 4.49 -0.32 -6.47
CA TYR A 192 3.13 -0.41 -5.92
C TYR A 192 2.57 0.91 -5.40
N TYR A 193 3.44 1.92 -5.18
CA TYR A 193 3.01 3.25 -4.73
C TYR A 193 3.17 4.34 -5.80
N PHE A 194 4.10 4.18 -6.75
CA PHE A 194 4.33 5.14 -7.83
C PHE A 194 3.84 4.65 -9.20
N LYS A 195 4.36 3.50 -9.67
CA LYS A 195 3.96 2.90 -10.95
C LYS A 195 2.47 2.51 -10.92
N TYR A 196 1.98 1.91 -9.84
CA TYR A 196 0.54 1.78 -9.59
C TYR A 196 0.07 2.75 -8.52
N LYS A 197 -1.24 2.94 -8.40
CA LYS A 197 -1.79 3.64 -7.23
C LYS A 197 -2.02 2.65 -6.10
N PRO A 198 -1.58 2.95 -4.87
CA PRO A 198 -1.61 1.97 -3.78
C PRO A 198 -3.03 1.57 -3.36
N ASP A 199 -4.01 2.44 -3.57
CA ASP A 199 -5.43 2.16 -3.33
C ASP A 199 -6.01 1.13 -4.32
N GLU A 200 -5.64 1.22 -5.61
CA GLU A 200 -5.98 0.23 -6.63
C GLU A 200 -5.27 -1.12 -6.37
N VAL A 201 -4.00 -1.09 -5.95
CA VAL A 201 -3.24 -2.29 -5.55
C VAL A 201 -3.88 -2.96 -4.33
N ALA A 202 -4.22 -2.20 -3.30
CA ALA A 202 -4.88 -2.73 -2.11
C ALA A 202 -6.23 -3.38 -2.44
N LEU A 203 -7.05 -2.74 -3.29
CA LEU A 203 -8.32 -3.32 -3.73
C LEU A 203 -8.11 -4.60 -4.55
N ALA A 204 -7.10 -4.63 -5.42
CA ALA A 204 -6.74 -5.81 -6.21
C ALA A 204 -6.43 -7.03 -5.33
N LEU A 205 -5.58 -6.83 -4.32
CA LEU A 205 -5.22 -7.85 -3.34
C LEU A 205 -6.42 -8.27 -2.49
N TYR A 206 -7.24 -7.31 -2.07
CA TYR A 206 -8.45 -7.57 -1.31
C TYR A 206 -9.47 -8.40 -2.10
N ASN A 207 -9.76 -8.03 -3.35
CA ASN A 207 -10.75 -8.71 -4.20
C ASN A 207 -10.35 -10.15 -4.56
N ARG A 208 -9.04 -10.42 -4.57
CA ARG A 208 -8.51 -11.77 -4.71
C ARG A 208 -8.90 -12.68 -3.54
N ASN A 209 -9.29 -12.10 -2.39
CA ASN A 209 -9.91 -12.73 -1.23
C ASN A 209 -9.14 -13.92 -0.66
N GLU A 210 -7.84 -13.71 -0.44
CA GLU A 210 -6.95 -14.77 0.05
C GLU A 210 -6.79 -14.79 1.58
N VAL A 211 -7.12 -13.69 2.26
CA VAL A 211 -6.98 -13.55 3.71
C VAL A 211 -8.17 -14.16 4.44
N ASP A 212 -7.93 -15.14 5.29
CA ASP A 212 -8.98 -15.82 6.04
C ASP A 212 -9.21 -15.19 7.43
N PHE A 213 -8.18 -14.57 7.99
CA PHE A 213 -8.25 -13.98 9.32
C PHE A 213 -7.25 -12.83 9.52
N CYS A 214 -7.64 -11.85 10.33
CA CYS A 214 -6.86 -10.67 10.65
C CYS A 214 -6.75 -10.51 12.17
N ILE A 215 -5.58 -10.13 12.63
CA ILE A 215 -5.28 -9.77 14.01
C ILE A 215 -4.55 -8.42 13.96
N ILE A 216 -5.03 -7.45 14.72
CA ILE A 216 -4.33 -6.20 14.97
C ILE A 216 -3.83 -6.26 16.40
N ASP A 217 -2.51 -6.28 16.54
CA ASP A 217 -1.83 -6.07 17.81
C ASP A 217 -1.86 -4.58 18.14
N ALA A 218 -2.73 -4.22 19.09
CA ALA A 218 -2.77 -2.89 19.66
C ALA A 218 -2.30 -2.88 21.12
N PHE A 219 -1.75 -3.98 21.65
CA PHE A 219 -1.45 -4.10 23.08
C PHE A 219 -0.55 -2.95 23.54
N GLU A 220 0.55 -2.79 22.82
CA GLU A 220 1.30 -1.54 22.70
C GLU A 220 1.12 -1.04 21.27
N SER A 221 0.60 0.16 21.10
CA SER A 221 0.38 0.77 19.78
C SER A 221 1.42 1.85 19.50
N ASN A 222 1.52 2.31 18.26
CA ASN A 222 2.45 3.39 17.90
C ASN A 222 1.74 4.55 17.20
N HIS A 223 1.78 5.75 17.78
CA HIS A 223 0.95 6.86 17.34
C HIS A 223 1.75 8.12 17.03
N GLY A 224 1.09 9.19 16.58
CA GLY A 224 1.73 10.46 16.25
C GLY A 224 1.90 10.71 14.75
N SER A 225 2.51 11.82 14.39
CA SER A 225 2.57 12.23 12.97
C SER A 225 3.51 11.36 12.11
N LEU A 226 4.37 10.57 12.75
CA LEU A 226 5.36 9.71 12.09
C LEU A 226 5.37 8.29 12.69
N GLY A 227 4.22 7.77 13.14
CA GLY A 227 4.17 6.47 13.81
C GLY A 227 4.52 5.25 12.94
N ALA A 228 4.73 5.41 11.64
CA ALA A 228 5.35 4.37 10.82
C ALA A 228 6.89 4.43 10.87
N LEU A 229 7.46 5.61 11.11
CA LEU A 229 8.90 5.89 11.00
C LEU A 229 9.62 6.10 12.35
N HIS A 230 8.88 6.40 13.43
CA HIS A 230 9.44 6.71 14.74
C HIS A 230 8.68 6.00 15.84
N GLN A 231 9.39 5.64 16.92
CA GLN A 231 8.74 5.10 18.11
C GLN A 231 8.10 6.22 18.93
N ASN A 232 6.80 6.10 19.11
CA ASN A 232 6.02 6.87 20.08
C ASN A 232 4.95 5.91 20.63
N PRO A 233 5.37 4.97 21.50
CA PRO A 233 4.52 3.89 21.99
C PRO A 233 3.44 4.39 22.94
N ILE A 234 2.28 3.74 22.88
CA ILE A 234 1.19 3.91 23.84
C ILE A 234 0.60 2.55 24.23
N GLU A 235 0.56 2.27 25.52
CA GLU A 235 -0.10 1.08 26.05
C GLU A 235 -1.62 1.21 25.91
N THR A 236 -2.22 0.48 24.97
CA THR A 236 -3.68 0.45 24.83
C THR A 236 -4.30 -0.84 25.34
N LYS A 237 -3.47 -1.86 25.60
CA LYS A 237 -3.84 -3.18 26.13
C LYS A 237 -5.05 -3.76 25.42
N THR A 238 -5.05 -3.65 24.09
CA THR A 238 -6.16 -4.02 23.23
C THR A 238 -5.71 -4.97 22.13
N PHE A 239 -6.54 -5.95 21.82
CA PHE A 239 -6.45 -6.72 20.57
C PHE A 239 -7.74 -6.57 19.78
N ILE A 240 -7.60 -6.51 18.45
CA ILE A 240 -8.73 -6.49 17.52
C ILE A 240 -8.53 -7.63 16.55
N ALA A 241 -9.53 -8.47 16.33
CA ALA A 241 -9.40 -9.57 15.37
C ALA A 241 -10.73 -9.91 14.72
N GLY A 242 -10.65 -10.43 13.51
CA GLY A 242 -11.83 -10.84 12.76
C GLY A 242 -11.51 -11.52 11.45
N ASN A 243 -12.56 -12.01 10.79
CA ASN A 243 -12.47 -12.74 9.52
C ASN A 243 -12.72 -11.87 8.28
N HIS A 244 -12.65 -10.54 8.41
CA HIS A 244 -12.89 -9.63 7.30
C HIS A 244 -11.99 -8.39 7.38
N VAL A 245 -11.01 -8.29 6.47
CA VAL A 245 -9.95 -7.26 6.47
C VAL A 245 -10.51 -5.85 6.68
N LEU A 246 -11.42 -5.38 5.80
CA LEU A 246 -11.93 -4.01 5.87
C LEU A 246 -12.75 -3.73 7.13
N LEU A 247 -13.40 -4.75 7.71
CA LEU A 247 -14.20 -4.56 8.91
C LEU A 247 -13.30 -4.49 10.14
N THR A 248 -12.22 -5.28 10.16
CA THR A 248 -11.19 -5.25 11.21
C THR A 248 -10.47 -3.91 11.20
N ASP A 249 -10.05 -3.42 10.02
CA ASP A 249 -9.43 -2.10 9.89
C ASP A 249 -10.40 -0.96 10.25
N TRP A 250 -11.68 -1.08 9.87
CA TRP A 250 -12.70 -0.11 10.25
C TRP A 250 -12.83 0.00 11.76
N ALA A 251 -12.89 -1.13 12.47
CA ALA A 251 -12.99 -1.15 13.92
C ALA A 251 -11.76 -0.49 14.59
N ALA A 252 -10.57 -0.76 14.08
CA ALA A 252 -9.33 -0.15 14.56
C ALA A 252 -9.25 1.36 14.26
N ALA A 253 -9.66 1.81 13.07
CA ALA A 253 -9.73 3.23 12.75
C ALA A 253 -10.67 4.00 13.70
N LEU A 254 -11.82 3.40 14.06
CA LEU A 254 -12.71 3.97 15.07
C LEU A 254 -12.05 4.08 16.45
N LYS A 255 -11.27 3.07 16.88
CA LYS A 255 -10.48 3.13 18.12
C LYS A 255 -9.42 4.24 18.09
N MET A 256 -8.86 4.55 16.94
CA MET A 256 -7.96 5.69 16.74
C MET A 256 -8.68 7.04 16.71
N GLY A 257 -10.02 7.07 16.72
CA GLY A 257 -10.81 8.30 16.58
C GLY A 257 -10.79 8.88 15.17
N LEU A 258 -10.53 8.04 14.16
CA LEU A 258 -10.50 8.43 12.75
C LEU A 258 -11.74 7.95 12.00
N ASP A 259 -12.07 8.67 10.93
CA ASP A 259 -12.98 8.16 9.90
C ASP A 259 -12.27 7.01 9.14
N PRO A 260 -12.87 5.81 9.03
CA PRO A 260 -12.33 4.71 8.21
C PRO A 260 -12.10 5.06 6.73
N TYR A 261 -12.69 6.15 6.22
CA TYR A 261 -12.44 6.69 4.88
C TYR A 261 -11.26 7.68 4.81
N ALA A 262 -10.58 7.97 5.93
CA ALA A 262 -9.43 8.88 5.96
C ALA A 262 -8.23 8.33 5.18
N SER A 263 -7.93 7.03 5.31
CA SER A 263 -6.95 6.35 4.48
C SER A 263 -7.47 6.23 3.05
N SER A 264 -6.70 6.68 2.06
CA SER A 264 -7.10 6.57 0.65
C SER A 264 -7.28 5.11 0.21
N MET A 265 -6.47 4.19 0.75
CA MET A 265 -6.59 2.75 0.45
C MET A 265 -7.91 2.19 0.97
N ASN A 266 -8.21 2.41 2.26
CA ASN A 266 -9.46 1.92 2.84
C ASN A 266 -10.67 2.62 2.22
N SER A 267 -10.59 3.94 1.96
CA SER A 267 -11.65 4.70 1.29
C SER A 267 -12.01 4.10 -0.07
N TYR A 268 -10.99 3.80 -0.88
CA TYR A 268 -11.19 3.20 -2.20
C TYR A 268 -11.74 1.78 -2.10
N ALA A 269 -11.20 0.96 -1.20
CA ALA A 269 -11.69 -0.40 -1.00
C ALA A 269 -13.14 -0.43 -0.48
N LEU A 270 -13.49 0.42 0.47
CA LEU A 270 -14.84 0.52 1.03
C LEU A 270 -15.86 1.03 0.00
N LYS A 271 -15.49 1.99 -0.86
CA LYS A 271 -16.36 2.47 -1.94
C LYS A 271 -16.67 1.41 -2.99
N ASN A 272 -15.69 0.55 -3.30
CA ASN A 272 -15.82 -0.44 -4.37
C ASN A 272 -16.35 -1.80 -3.89
N ALA A 273 -15.90 -2.28 -2.73
CA ALA A 273 -16.31 -3.58 -2.19
C ALA A 273 -17.38 -3.50 -1.09
N GLY A 274 -17.45 -2.37 -0.38
CA GLY A 274 -18.33 -2.21 0.77
C GLY A 274 -17.90 -3.02 1.99
N LEU A 275 -18.71 -2.90 3.05
CA LEU A 275 -18.67 -3.83 4.17
C LEU A 275 -19.55 -5.06 3.85
N PRO A 276 -19.28 -6.22 4.48
CA PRO A 276 -20.16 -7.39 4.34
C PRO A 276 -21.59 -7.04 4.80
N GLU A 277 -22.62 -7.56 4.12
CA GLU A 277 -24.02 -7.23 4.45
C GLU A 277 -24.42 -7.63 5.88
N ASN A 278 -23.90 -8.77 6.35
CA ASN A 278 -24.21 -9.33 7.66
C ASN A 278 -22.92 -9.44 8.47
N TYR A 279 -22.75 -8.50 9.41
CA TYR A 279 -21.60 -8.52 10.30
C TYR A 279 -21.96 -8.25 11.76
N LYS A 280 -21.07 -8.70 12.63
CA LYS A 280 -21.13 -8.49 14.06
C LYS A 280 -19.82 -7.89 14.56
N LEU A 281 -19.92 -6.72 15.16
CA LEU A 281 -18.83 -6.04 15.86
C LEU A 281 -19.09 -6.12 17.37
N THR A 282 -18.15 -6.67 18.13
CA THR A 282 -18.26 -6.80 19.59
C THR A 282 -17.05 -6.24 20.30
N GLY A 283 -17.25 -5.66 21.49
CA GLY A 283 -16.19 -5.07 22.30
C GLY A 283 -16.33 -3.56 22.43
N ASP A 284 -15.31 -2.93 23.01
CA ASP A 284 -15.31 -1.50 23.30
C ASP A 284 -14.68 -0.68 22.18
N LEU A 285 -15.48 0.16 21.53
CA LEU A 285 -15.07 1.09 20.45
C LEU A 285 -14.65 2.48 20.96
N SER A 286 -14.56 2.69 22.28
CA SER A 286 -14.06 3.94 22.83
C SER A 286 -12.71 4.31 22.22
N ILE A 287 -12.50 5.59 21.94
CA ILE A 287 -11.23 6.07 21.38
C ILE A 287 -10.11 5.80 22.38
N TYR A 288 -8.94 5.40 21.88
CA TYR A 288 -7.75 5.26 22.71
C TYR A 288 -7.43 6.57 23.43
N PRO A 289 -7.31 6.56 24.78
CA PRO A 289 -6.88 7.74 25.51
C PRO A 289 -5.55 8.25 24.95
N GLU A 290 -5.38 9.57 24.87
CA GLU A 290 -4.11 10.22 24.49
C GLU A 290 -3.61 9.92 23.07
N TRP A 291 -4.41 9.25 22.24
CA TRP A 291 -4.07 8.97 20.86
C TRP A 291 -3.90 10.27 20.06
N LYS A 292 -2.77 10.35 19.34
CA LYS A 292 -2.43 11.47 18.47
C LYS A 292 -2.48 10.99 17.02
N ASN A 293 -3.39 11.55 16.24
CA ASN A 293 -3.51 11.28 14.82
C ASN A 293 -2.62 12.22 14.00
N VAL A 294 -2.27 11.77 12.79
CA VAL A 294 -1.63 12.59 11.77
C VAL A 294 -2.57 13.71 11.35
N SER A 295 -2.08 14.96 11.32
CA SER A 295 -2.89 16.08 10.85
C SER A 295 -3.04 16.06 9.32
N LEU A 296 -4.14 16.62 8.81
CA LEU A 296 -4.39 16.76 7.37
C LEU A 296 -3.22 17.46 6.67
N THR A 297 -2.77 18.61 7.19
CA THR A 297 -1.66 19.38 6.61
C THR A 297 -0.36 18.59 6.56
N PHE A 298 -0.09 17.79 7.59
CA PHE A 298 1.10 16.94 7.61
C PHE A 298 1.02 15.85 6.53
N SER A 299 -0.10 15.14 6.47
CA SER A 299 -0.34 14.11 5.44
C SER A 299 -0.28 14.65 4.03
N GLU A 300 -0.88 15.82 3.77
CA GLU A 300 -0.80 16.48 2.47
C GLU A 300 0.63 16.89 2.11
N SER A 301 1.42 17.36 3.08
CA SER A 301 2.83 17.69 2.86
C SER A 301 3.64 16.44 2.47
N VAL A 302 3.42 15.31 3.16
CA VAL A 302 4.10 14.06 2.85
C VAL A 302 3.69 13.55 1.47
N LYS A 303 2.41 13.59 1.12
CA LYS A 303 1.94 13.26 -0.23
C LYS A 303 2.61 14.12 -1.28
N ALA A 304 2.73 15.43 -1.05
CA ALA A 304 3.38 16.34 -1.98
C ALA A 304 4.86 15.98 -2.23
N ARG A 305 5.59 15.54 -1.20
CA ARG A 305 6.95 15.00 -1.32
C ARG A 305 6.98 13.66 -2.06
N ASN A 306 6.07 12.75 -1.69
CA ASN A 306 6.06 11.36 -2.15
C ASN A 306 5.56 11.18 -3.59
N ILE A 307 5.06 12.23 -4.26
CA ILE A 307 4.77 12.22 -5.71
C ILE A 307 5.97 11.73 -6.52
N ASN A 308 7.19 12.04 -6.07
CA ASN A 308 8.40 11.63 -6.73
C ASN A 308 9.05 10.40 -6.05
N PRO A 309 9.36 9.34 -6.81
CA PRO A 309 9.86 8.09 -6.23
C PRO A 309 11.26 8.24 -5.64
N VAL A 310 12.12 9.08 -6.21
CA VAL A 310 13.47 9.34 -5.71
C VAL A 310 13.41 10.08 -4.37
N MET A 311 12.62 11.15 -4.30
CA MET A 311 12.45 11.90 -3.05
C MET A 311 11.77 11.06 -1.97
N ARG A 312 10.80 10.24 -2.33
CA ARG A 312 10.19 9.26 -1.41
C ARG A 312 11.25 8.33 -0.82
N GLN A 313 12.05 7.68 -1.66
CA GLN A 313 13.10 6.75 -1.22
C GLN A 313 14.15 7.42 -0.33
N LEU A 314 14.66 8.59 -0.74
CA LEU A 314 15.63 9.34 0.07
C LEU A 314 15.04 9.77 1.41
N SER A 315 13.81 10.27 1.41
CA SER A 315 13.15 10.68 2.65
C SER A 315 12.94 9.54 3.63
N GLN A 316 12.70 8.31 3.16
CA GLN A 316 12.62 7.15 4.04
C GLN A 316 13.96 6.86 4.72
N ALA A 317 15.08 6.90 3.98
CA ALA A 317 16.41 6.75 4.56
C ALA A 317 16.71 7.86 5.58
N TRP A 318 16.33 9.10 5.29
CA TRP A 318 16.71 10.27 6.08
C TRP A 318 15.84 10.53 7.31
N LEU A 319 14.57 10.15 7.26
CA LEU A 319 13.58 10.46 8.30
C LEU A 319 13.24 9.26 9.18
N GLN A 320 13.69 8.05 8.87
CA GLN A 320 13.44 6.86 9.67
C GLN A 320 14.31 6.84 10.94
N GLU A 321 13.74 6.51 12.10
CA GLU A 321 14.52 6.16 13.28
C GLU A 321 15.20 4.81 13.07
N ILE A 322 16.54 4.75 13.14
CA ILE A 322 17.33 3.56 12.79
C ILE A 322 18.39 3.32 13.86
N ASP A 323 18.48 2.07 14.31
CA ASP A 323 19.62 1.53 15.03
C ASP A 323 20.73 1.16 14.02
N THR A 324 21.69 2.07 13.87
CA THR A 324 22.75 1.94 12.85
C THR A 324 23.77 0.85 13.17
N ASP A 325 23.79 0.33 14.40
CA ASP A 325 24.68 -0.78 14.75
C ASP A 325 24.17 -2.11 14.18
N ILE A 326 22.84 -2.19 13.97
CA ILE A 326 22.15 -3.38 13.48
C ILE A 326 21.81 -3.23 12.00
N PHE A 327 21.38 -2.03 11.60
CA PHE A 327 21.02 -1.69 10.22
C PHE A 327 21.94 -0.58 9.72
N PRO A 328 23.22 -0.87 9.42
CA PRO A 328 24.11 0.14 8.88
C PRO A 328 23.62 0.58 7.50
N PHE A 329 23.78 1.87 7.20
CA PHE A 329 23.45 2.40 5.89
C PHE A 329 24.43 1.92 4.84
N LYS A 330 23.92 1.59 3.65
CA LYS A 330 24.73 1.27 2.47
C LYS A 330 25.51 2.49 1.95
N ASN A 331 24.99 3.69 2.20
CA ASN A 331 25.58 4.96 1.78
C ASN A 331 25.90 5.88 2.97
N ILE A 332 27.12 6.38 3.01
CA ILE A 332 27.61 7.32 4.04
C ILE A 332 26.80 8.62 4.05
N ALA A 333 26.38 9.12 2.88
CA ALA A 333 25.59 10.34 2.78
C ALA A 333 24.25 10.21 3.51
N ASP A 334 23.55 9.09 3.30
CA ASP A 334 22.26 8.82 3.96
C ASP A 334 22.43 8.71 5.47
N SER A 335 23.49 8.03 5.93
CA SER A 335 23.84 7.95 7.36
C SER A 335 24.08 9.33 7.98
N GLN A 336 24.81 10.22 7.29
CA GLN A 336 25.09 11.56 7.79
C GLN A 336 23.83 12.41 7.88
N VAL A 337 22.98 12.37 6.86
CA VAL A 337 21.71 13.11 6.85
C VAL A 337 20.78 12.57 7.93
N ASN A 338 20.63 11.25 8.04
CA ASN A 338 19.81 10.62 9.07
C ASN A 338 20.27 10.98 10.49
N LYS A 339 21.58 10.93 10.75
CA LYS A 339 22.16 11.30 12.06
C LYS A 339 21.85 12.74 12.48
N ILE A 340 21.69 13.64 11.50
CA ILE A 340 21.34 15.04 11.75
C ILE A 340 19.83 15.19 11.96
N LEU A 341 19.01 14.54 11.12
CA LEU A 341 17.56 14.73 11.10
C LEU A 341 16.81 13.91 12.14
N SER A 342 17.17 12.64 12.34
CA SER A 342 16.47 11.70 13.23
C SER A 342 16.29 12.25 14.66
N PRO A 343 17.30 12.85 15.32
CA PRO A 343 17.12 13.43 16.66
C PRO A 343 16.14 14.61 16.71
N ILE A 344 16.07 15.40 15.63
CA ILE A 344 15.16 16.56 15.53
C ILE A 344 13.71 16.10 15.39
N ILE A 345 13.51 14.93 14.77
CA ILE A 345 12.21 14.42 14.36
C ILE A 345 11.61 13.47 15.41
N LYS A 346 12.43 12.83 16.26
CA LYS A 346 11.99 11.84 17.25
C LYS A 346 10.77 12.26 18.09
N ASN A 347 10.69 13.54 18.47
CA ASN A 347 9.55 14.09 19.24
C ASN A 347 8.84 15.21 18.48
N ILE A 348 8.63 15.04 17.16
CA ILE A 348 8.12 16.13 16.32
C ILE A 348 6.76 16.67 16.78
N ASP A 349 5.90 15.82 17.34
CA ASP A 349 4.57 16.21 17.84
C ASP A 349 4.63 17.09 19.10
N GLU A 350 5.77 17.15 19.77
CA GLU A 350 5.99 17.98 20.96
C GLU A 350 6.68 19.32 20.62
N HIS A 351 7.14 19.48 19.38
CA HIS A 351 7.95 20.61 18.95
C HIS A 351 7.31 21.34 17.75
N PRO A 352 6.43 22.33 17.97
CA PRO A 352 5.70 23.01 16.90
C PRO A 352 6.58 23.62 15.80
N LEU A 353 7.79 24.07 16.15
CA LEU A 353 8.76 24.58 15.18
C LEU A 353 9.34 23.48 14.30
N ALA A 354 9.72 22.33 14.88
CA ALA A 354 10.21 21.18 14.11
C ALA A 354 9.10 20.61 13.23
N TYR A 355 7.88 20.52 13.76
CA TYR A 355 6.68 20.13 13.04
C TYR A 355 6.43 20.98 11.80
N SER A 356 6.39 22.31 11.99
CA SER A 356 6.16 23.26 10.90
C SER A 356 7.32 23.27 9.89
N ALA A 357 8.55 23.12 10.37
CA ALA A 357 9.73 23.03 9.52
C ALA A 357 9.70 21.78 8.62
N LEU A 358 9.28 20.62 9.15
CA LEU A 358 9.17 19.40 8.35
C LEU A 358 8.04 19.51 7.31
N ILE A 359 6.90 20.08 7.65
CA ILE A 359 5.82 20.37 6.68
C ILE A 359 6.35 21.26 5.55
N PHE A 360 7.04 22.35 5.90
CA PHE A 360 7.64 23.25 4.92
C PHE A 360 8.68 22.55 4.05
N LEU A 361 9.53 21.70 4.64
CA LEU A 361 10.52 20.91 3.92
C LEU A 361 9.86 19.94 2.94
N ASN A 362 8.84 19.20 3.38
CA ASN A 362 8.10 18.26 2.52
C ASN A 362 7.49 18.96 1.29
N TYR A 363 6.81 20.09 1.50
CA TYR A 363 6.27 20.89 0.37
C TYR A 363 7.38 21.48 -0.51
N SER A 364 8.49 21.93 0.08
CA SER A 364 9.63 22.47 -0.67
C SER A 364 10.24 21.41 -1.57
N LEU A 365 10.46 20.19 -1.07
CA LEU A 365 10.95 19.07 -1.87
C LEU A 365 9.99 18.72 -3.01
N GLY A 366 8.68 18.65 -2.72
CA GLY A 366 7.66 18.42 -3.74
C GLY A 366 7.63 19.51 -4.82
N ASN A 367 7.77 20.79 -4.43
CA ASN A 367 7.76 21.92 -5.36
C ASN A 367 9.04 22.02 -6.19
N ILE A 368 10.21 21.80 -5.60
CA ILE A 368 11.49 21.75 -6.33
C ILE A 368 11.41 20.69 -7.42
N GLN A 369 10.85 19.52 -7.11
CA GLN A 369 10.72 18.46 -8.09
C GLN A 369 9.75 18.83 -9.22
N LYS A 370 8.61 19.45 -8.92
CA LYS A 370 7.70 19.95 -9.97
C LYS A 370 8.38 20.98 -10.88
N ILE A 371 9.26 21.82 -10.34
CA ILE A 371 10.05 22.78 -11.12
C ILE A 371 11.05 22.04 -12.01
N ILE A 372 11.77 21.06 -11.48
CA ILE A 372 12.72 20.23 -12.25
C ILE A 372 11.98 19.50 -13.37
N GLU A 373 10.87 18.85 -13.06
CA GLU A 373 10.06 18.12 -14.04
C GLU A 373 9.50 19.07 -15.11
N SER A 374 8.97 20.23 -14.71
CA SER A 374 8.50 21.26 -15.67
C SER A 374 9.63 21.73 -16.59
N TRP A 375 10.83 21.91 -16.06
CA TRP A 375 12.01 22.26 -16.85
C TRP A 375 12.42 21.10 -17.78
N GLN A 376 12.44 19.86 -17.29
CA GLN A 376 12.74 18.67 -18.10
C GLN A 376 11.71 18.49 -19.22
N ILE A 377 10.43 18.70 -18.96
CA ILE A 377 9.39 18.63 -19.99
C ILE A 377 9.63 19.67 -21.09
N LEU A 378 10.12 20.87 -20.75
CA LEU A 378 10.38 21.92 -21.72
C LEU A 378 11.71 21.75 -22.47
N TYR A 379 12.75 21.28 -21.80
CA TYR A 379 14.14 21.37 -22.29
C TYR A 379 14.90 20.04 -22.35
N ASP A 380 14.46 19.00 -21.64
CA ASP A 380 15.18 17.72 -21.49
C ASP A 380 14.20 16.54 -21.31
N LYS A 381 13.35 16.33 -22.33
CA LYS A 381 12.24 15.36 -22.31
C LYS A 381 12.68 13.91 -22.13
N GLU A 382 13.95 13.62 -22.40
CA GLU A 382 14.53 12.29 -22.22
C GLU A 382 14.72 11.96 -20.74
N LYS A 383 14.84 12.97 -19.86
CA LYS A 383 14.99 12.78 -18.41
C LYS A 383 13.68 12.82 -17.63
N VAL A 384 12.56 13.11 -18.29
CA VAL A 384 11.24 13.06 -17.64
C VAL A 384 10.94 11.61 -17.29
N PHE A 385 10.59 11.37 -16.03
CA PHE A 385 10.14 10.04 -15.60
C PHE A 385 8.85 9.68 -16.34
N ARG A 386 8.92 8.64 -17.16
CA ARG A 386 7.76 8.10 -17.85
C ARG A 386 7.17 6.97 -17.03
N LYS A 387 5.86 7.01 -16.87
CA LYS A 387 5.09 5.95 -16.24
C LYS A 387 4.49 5.09 -17.34
N ASP A 388 5.03 3.90 -17.51
CA ASP A 388 4.45 2.90 -18.40
C ASP A 388 3.06 2.54 -17.87
N THR A 389 2.04 2.97 -18.61
CA THR A 389 0.64 2.73 -18.26
C THR A 389 0.07 1.79 -19.30
N ASP A 390 -0.52 0.69 -18.84
CA ASP A 390 -1.20 -0.24 -19.72
C ASP A 390 -2.41 0.45 -20.36
N LEU A 391 -2.60 0.28 -21.67
CA LEU A 391 -3.73 0.85 -22.39
C LEU A 391 -5.08 0.27 -21.93
N GLY A 392 -5.07 -0.88 -21.24
CA GLY A 392 -6.28 -1.55 -20.77
C GLY A 392 -7.04 -2.27 -21.89
N PHE A 393 -6.47 -2.33 -23.10
CA PHE A 393 -6.97 -3.08 -24.24
C PHE A 393 -5.79 -3.52 -25.11
N ASP A 394 -5.97 -4.60 -25.88
CA ASP A 394 -4.98 -5.03 -26.87
C ASP A 394 -5.29 -4.37 -28.23
N PRO A 395 -4.43 -3.50 -28.77
CA PRO A 395 -4.62 -2.91 -30.09
C PRO A 395 -4.78 -3.96 -31.20
N ALA A 396 -4.22 -5.17 -31.04
CA ALA A 396 -4.35 -6.26 -32.00
C ALA A 396 -5.78 -6.84 -32.08
N GLU A 397 -6.61 -6.63 -31.06
CA GLU A 397 -8.03 -7.02 -31.08
C GLU A 397 -8.87 -6.11 -31.98
N PHE A 398 -8.34 -4.95 -32.40
CA PHE A 398 -9.03 -4.00 -33.27
C PHE A 398 -8.72 -4.28 -34.74
N SER A 399 -9.73 -4.74 -35.46
CA SER A 399 -9.65 -4.96 -36.91
C SER A 399 -9.72 -3.64 -37.70
N SER A 400 -9.33 -3.66 -38.97
CA SER A 400 -9.51 -2.52 -39.88
C SER A 400 -10.96 -2.01 -39.95
N LYS A 401 -11.94 -2.89 -39.67
CA LYS A 401 -13.35 -2.51 -39.59
C LYS A 401 -13.61 -1.58 -38.40
N ASN A 402 -13.01 -1.84 -37.24
CA ASN A 402 -13.16 -0.99 -36.06
C ASN A 402 -12.65 0.44 -36.32
N TYR A 403 -11.54 0.58 -37.05
CA TYR A 403 -11.04 1.89 -37.47
C TYR A 403 -12.00 2.59 -38.46
N GLN A 404 -12.58 1.84 -39.39
CA GLN A 404 -13.60 2.38 -40.29
C GLN A 404 -14.86 2.81 -39.52
N ASP A 405 -15.24 2.08 -38.47
CA ASP A 405 -16.37 2.42 -37.61
C ASP A 405 -16.12 3.75 -36.87
N VAL A 406 -14.87 4.04 -36.44
CA VAL A 406 -14.49 5.37 -35.91
C VAL A 406 -14.67 6.46 -36.96
N VAL A 407 -14.23 6.24 -38.21
CA VAL A 407 -14.45 7.21 -39.30
C VAL A 407 -15.95 7.43 -39.54
N ASN A 408 -16.72 6.35 -39.56
CA ASN A 408 -18.17 6.42 -39.74
C ASN A 408 -18.86 7.15 -38.59
N TYR A 409 -18.36 7.00 -37.36
CA TYR A 409 -18.82 7.71 -36.17
C TYR A 409 -18.47 9.21 -36.19
N ILE A 410 -17.24 9.56 -36.59
CA ILE A 410 -16.77 10.95 -36.65
C ILE A 410 -17.42 11.72 -37.80
N LYS A 411 -17.72 11.06 -38.94
CA LYS A 411 -18.19 11.74 -40.15
C LYS A 411 -19.46 12.59 -39.96
N PRO A 412 -20.53 12.12 -39.29
CA PRO A 412 -21.67 12.96 -38.95
C PRO A 412 -21.30 14.15 -38.05
N LEU A 413 -20.37 13.97 -37.11
CA LEU A 413 -19.89 15.05 -36.24
C LEU A 413 -19.15 16.12 -37.06
N ALA A 414 -18.28 15.70 -38.00
CA ALA A 414 -17.58 16.62 -38.89
C ALA A 414 -18.57 17.50 -39.70
N GLN A 415 -19.67 16.91 -40.20
CA GLN A 415 -20.72 17.68 -40.89
C GLN A 415 -21.37 18.73 -39.98
N ILE A 416 -21.51 18.46 -38.69
CA ILE A 416 -22.01 19.46 -37.75
C ILE A 416 -21.01 20.61 -37.62
N VAL A 417 -19.71 20.33 -37.54
CA VAL A 417 -18.67 21.38 -37.42
C VAL A 417 -18.56 22.25 -38.65
N GLU A 418 -18.76 21.70 -39.84
CA GLU A 418 -18.76 22.47 -41.10
C GLU A 418 -19.75 23.64 -41.07
N HIS A 419 -20.85 23.51 -40.32
CA HIS A 419 -21.90 24.54 -40.18
C HIS A 419 -21.70 25.47 -38.97
N ILE A 420 -20.60 25.33 -38.22
CA ILE A 420 -20.26 26.22 -37.11
C ILE A 420 -19.42 27.38 -37.65
N GLU A 421 -19.84 28.60 -37.35
CA GLU A 421 -19.06 29.80 -37.64
C GLU A 421 -17.76 29.80 -36.82
N PRO A 422 -16.60 30.02 -37.44
CA PRO A 422 -15.33 30.09 -36.71
C PRO A 422 -15.26 31.35 -35.83
N ASP A 423 -14.54 31.26 -34.72
CA ASP A 423 -14.20 32.42 -33.90
C ASP A 423 -13.14 33.32 -34.58
N ALA A 424 -12.73 34.38 -33.89
CA ALA A 424 -11.73 35.32 -34.39
C ALA A 424 -10.36 34.69 -34.72
N ASN A 425 -10.06 33.50 -34.19
CA ASN A 425 -8.82 32.78 -34.42
C ASN A 425 -8.95 31.66 -35.46
N GLY A 426 -10.17 31.35 -35.91
CA GLY A 426 -10.46 30.24 -36.84
C GLY A 426 -10.92 28.95 -36.15
N LEU A 427 -11.18 28.98 -34.84
CA LEU A 427 -11.67 27.82 -34.08
C LEU A 427 -13.20 27.72 -34.20
N LYS A 428 -13.66 26.59 -34.72
CA LYS A 428 -15.07 26.19 -34.70
C LYS A 428 -15.28 25.23 -33.54
N TRP A 429 -16.21 25.49 -32.64
CA TRP A 429 -16.49 24.55 -31.55
C TRP A 429 -17.91 24.68 -30.99
N ARG A 430 -18.41 23.59 -30.39
CA ARG A 430 -19.68 23.54 -29.64
C ARG A 430 -19.72 22.36 -28.68
N TYR A 431 -20.69 22.39 -27.77
CA TYR A 431 -21.05 21.22 -26.97
C TYR A 431 -22.09 20.32 -27.69
N ILE A 432 -21.92 19.01 -27.55
CA ILE A 432 -22.89 17.96 -27.92
C ILE A 432 -22.79 16.87 -26.85
N ASP A 433 -23.88 16.58 -26.14
CA ASP A 433 -23.97 15.52 -25.12
C ASP A 433 -22.76 15.50 -24.16
N ASP A 434 -22.54 16.63 -23.49
CA ASP A 434 -21.42 16.86 -22.56
C ASP A 434 -20.00 16.74 -23.16
N SER A 435 -19.89 16.50 -24.47
CA SER A 435 -18.64 16.44 -25.21
C SER A 435 -18.37 17.75 -25.96
N VAL A 436 -17.10 18.11 -26.11
CA VAL A 436 -16.67 19.25 -26.93
C VAL A 436 -16.33 18.75 -28.33
N LEU A 437 -17.06 19.27 -29.32
CA LEU A 437 -16.76 19.06 -30.73
C LEU A 437 -16.09 20.32 -31.27
N PHE A 438 -14.89 20.19 -31.83
CA PHE A 438 -14.14 21.34 -32.37
C PHE A 438 -13.36 21.00 -33.66
N GLU A 439 -13.13 22.01 -34.48
CA GLU A 439 -12.26 21.99 -35.65
C GLU A 439 -11.46 23.30 -35.68
N TYR A 440 -10.17 23.20 -35.95
CA TYR A 440 -9.30 24.35 -36.18
C TYR A 440 -8.58 24.19 -37.50
N THR A 441 -8.85 25.07 -38.46
CA THR A 441 -8.20 25.06 -39.77
C THR A 441 -7.48 26.37 -39.99
N ARG A 442 -6.17 26.32 -40.22
CA ARG A 442 -5.36 27.50 -40.55
C ARG A 442 -4.49 27.23 -41.78
N THR A 443 -4.66 28.04 -42.81
CA THR A 443 -3.77 28.04 -43.97
C THR A 443 -2.53 28.86 -43.64
N LEU A 444 -1.35 28.23 -43.67
CA LEU A 444 -0.08 28.92 -43.51
C LEU A 444 0.55 29.15 -44.89
N PRO A 445 1.11 30.34 -45.18
CA PRO A 445 1.68 30.67 -46.48
C PRO A 445 3.10 30.08 -46.66
N TYR A 446 3.29 28.82 -46.31
CA TYR A 446 4.55 28.10 -46.48
C TYR A 446 4.44 27.08 -47.62
N ASN A 447 5.53 26.88 -48.35
CA ASN A 447 5.62 25.77 -49.28
C ASN A 447 5.58 24.45 -48.49
N PHE A 448 4.57 23.62 -48.75
CA PHE A 448 4.33 22.39 -48.00
C PHE A 448 5.57 21.47 -48.00
N SER A 449 6.19 21.23 -49.16
CA SER A 449 7.38 20.38 -49.28
C SER A 449 8.58 20.93 -48.50
N ALA A 450 8.79 22.25 -48.51
CA ALA A 450 9.87 22.89 -47.74
C ALA A 450 9.57 22.92 -46.23
N PHE A 451 8.30 22.96 -45.85
CA PHE A 451 7.85 22.90 -44.46
C PHE A 451 8.04 21.49 -43.89
N ILE A 452 7.51 20.45 -44.55
CA ILE A 452 7.65 19.06 -44.08
C ILE A 452 9.10 18.58 -44.09
N ALA A 453 9.95 19.09 -44.99
CA ALA A 453 11.39 18.77 -44.98
C ALA A 453 12.12 19.32 -43.74
N LYS A 454 11.52 20.29 -43.04
CA LYS A 454 12.04 20.88 -41.80
C LYS A 454 11.27 20.42 -40.57
N VAL A 455 10.12 19.79 -40.76
CA VAL A 455 9.26 19.30 -39.68
C VAL A 455 9.45 17.80 -39.59
N ASP A 456 10.23 17.39 -38.60
CA ASP A 456 10.18 16.00 -38.16
C ASP A 456 8.85 15.80 -37.44
N ILE A 457 7.91 15.14 -38.12
CA ILE A 457 6.57 14.86 -37.57
C ILE A 457 6.70 13.95 -36.36
N ALA A 458 7.62 12.97 -36.36
CA ALA A 458 7.82 12.11 -35.20
C ALA A 458 8.34 12.91 -34.01
N GLN A 459 9.29 13.82 -34.24
CA GLN A 459 9.79 14.73 -33.19
C GLN A 459 8.70 15.72 -32.73
N SER A 460 7.88 16.22 -33.65
CA SER A 460 6.78 17.15 -33.34
C SER A 460 5.66 16.47 -32.54
N VAL A 461 5.35 15.21 -32.87
CA VAL A 461 4.42 14.36 -32.09
C VAL A 461 5.00 14.07 -30.70
N GLN A 462 6.31 13.86 -30.56
CA GLN A 462 6.98 13.81 -29.24
C GLN A 462 6.92 15.15 -28.48
N PHE A 463 6.72 16.28 -29.19
CA PHE A 463 6.57 17.59 -28.57
C PHE A 463 5.14 17.90 -28.11
N MET A 464 4.13 17.29 -28.72
CA MET A 464 2.75 17.39 -28.26
C MET A 464 2.60 16.70 -26.90
N PHE A 465 1.91 17.35 -25.96
CA PHE A 465 1.51 16.80 -24.66
C PHE A 465 0.41 15.73 -24.81
N ASP A 466 0.46 14.95 -25.88
CA ASP A 466 -0.51 13.91 -26.12
C ASP A 466 -0.04 12.65 -25.41
N ASN A 467 -0.80 12.27 -24.39
CA ASN A 467 -0.80 10.91 -23.85
C ASN A 467 -1.25 9.95 -24.96
N ILE A 468 -0.36 9.62 -25.90
CA ILE A 468 -0.59 8.53 -26.84
C ILE A 468 0.58 7.57 -26.66
N GLY A 469 0.31 6.53 -25.87
CA GLY A 469 0.90 5.20 -25.91
C GLY A 469 2.42 5.13 -25.83
#